data_AF-A0A3N0BCJ7-F1
#
_entry.id   AF-A0A3N0BCJ7-F1
#
_cell.length_a   1.000
_cell.length_b   1.000
_cell.length_c   1.000
_cell.angle_alpha   90.00
_cell.angle_beta   90.00
_cell.angle_gamma   90.00
#
_symmetry.space_group_name_H-M   'P 1'
#
loop_
_entity.id
_entity.type
_entity.pdbx_description
1 polymer ?
#
loop_
_entity_poly.entity_id
_entity_poly.type
_entity_poly.pdbx_seq_one_letter_code
_entity_poly.pdbx_strand_id
1 'polypeptide(L)'
;MEPFATVEQYEARYGAADDHKALAEVLMDATREIAAELDREGISYASPGVEFADRLMQACRSMAYRAMGAGEPNVPFGATQYSQGAAGMTESYSLGNPYGEVYVSKAERKLLGLDRQKAACVWPYGRIENA
;
A
#
# COMPACT_ATOMS: atom_id res chain seq x y z
N MET A 1 13.98 -6.54 10.25
CA MET A 1 12.71 -6.90 9.59
C MET A 1 13.06 -7.25 8.16
N GLU A 2 12.46 -8.32 7.64
CA GLU A 2 12.61 -8.72 6.24
C GLU A 2 11.41 -8.18 5.44
N PRO A 3 11.58 -7.89 4.14
CA PRO A 3 10.49 -7.40 3.32
C PRO A 3 9.39 -8.46 3.16
N PHE A 4 8.13 -8.04 3.16
CA PHE A 4 6.99 -8.96 2.98
C PHE A 4 6.91 -9.58 1.58
N ALA A 5 7.62 -9.01 0.61
CA ALA A 5 7.74 -9.55 -0.74
C ALA A 5 9.18 -9.42 -1.24
N THR A 6 9.63 -10.40 -2.01
CA THR A 6 10.95 -10.38 -2.65
C THR A 6 10.90 -9.74 -4.04
N VAL A 7 12.07 -9.41 -4.61
CA VAL A 7 12.18 -8.91 -5.98
C VAL A 7 11.66 -9.93 -6.98
N GLU A 8 12.06 -11.20 -6.88
CA GLU A 8 11.59 -12.28 -7.77
C GLU A 8 10.05 -12.39 -7.77
N GLN A 9 9.48 -12.25 -6.58
CA GLN A 9 8.05 -12.27 -6.35
C GLN A 9 7.33 -11.08 -6.99
N TYR A 10 7.94 -9.89 -6.94
CA TYR A 10 7.46 -8.72 -7.67
C TYR A 10 7.51 -8.95 -9.18
N GLU A 11 8.67 -9.39 -9.69
CA GLU A 11 8.92 -9.58 -11.11
C GLU A 11 8.03 -10.66 -11.73
N ALA A 12 7.74 -11.74 -11.00
CA ALA A 12 6.82 -12.78 -11.42
C ALA A 12 5.40 -12.25 -11.73
N ARG A 13 5.01 -11.10 -11.17
CA ARG A 13 3.70 -10.50 -11.38
C ARG A 13 3.73 -9.29 -12.32
N TYR A 14 4.72 -8.42 -12.18
CA TYR A 14 4.77 -7.13 -12.87
C TYR A 14 5.81 -7.05 -13.99
N GLY A 15 6.67 -8.07 -14.14
CA GLY A 15 7.79 -8.06 -15.07
C GLY A 15 9.08 -7.55 -14.44
N ALA A 16 10.18 -7.68 -15.17
CA ALA A 16 11.52 -7.28 -14.70
C ALA A 16 11.57 -5.79 -14.37
N ALA A 17 12.20 -5.45 -13.25
CA ALA A 17 12.40 -4.05 -12.86
C ALA A 17 13.72 -3.53 -13.43
N ASP A 18 13.72 -2.28 -13.90
CA ASP A 18 14.94 -1.67 -14.46
C ASP A 18 16.02 -1.43 -13.38
N ASP A 19 15.60 -1.16 -12.14
CA ASP A 19 16.49 -0.97 -10.99
C ASP A 19 16.07 -1.88 -9.81
N HIS A 20 16.78 -3.00 -9.68
CA HIS A 20 16.56 -3.98 -8.62
C HIS A 20 16.91 -3.42 -7.22
N LYS A 21 17.86 -2.47 -7.13
CA LYS A 21 18.25 -1.86 -5.84
C LYS A 21 17.17 -0.90 -5.37
N ALA A 22 16.70 -0.02 -6.26
CA ALA A 22 15.58 0.86 -5.96
C ALA A 22 14.32 0.06 -5.58
N LEU A 23 14.02 -1.01 -6.32
CA LEU A 23 12.89 -1.90 -6.00
C LEU A 23 13.03 -2.54 -4.61
N ALA A 24 14.22 -3.01 -4.23
CA ALA A 24 14.44 -3.60 -2.91
C ALA A 24 14.22 -2.59 -1.77
N GLU A 25 14.70 -1.35 -1.93
CA GLU A 25 14.45 -0.27 -0.96
C GLU A 25 12.97 0.07 -0.86
N VAL A 26 12.28 0.20 -2.01
CA VAL A 26 10.84 0.49 -2.05
C VAL A 26 10.00 -0.63 -1.42
N LEU A 27 10.36 -1.91 -1.64
CA LEU A 27 9.71 -3.05 -0.97
C LEU A 27 9.93 -3.00 0.54
N MET A 28 11.09 -2.56 1.00
CA MET A 28 11.38 -2.40 2.42
C MET A 28 10.58 -1.24 3.04
N ASP A 29 10.47 -0.12 2.35
CA ASP A 29 9.66 1.01 2.80
C ASP A 29 8.16 0.66 2.82
N ALA A 30 7.67 -0.07 1.82
CA ALA A 30 6.30 -0.59 1.81
C ALA A 30 6.05 -1.55 2.98
N THR A 31 7.03 -2.39 3.30
CA THR A 31 6.96 -3.30 4.46
C THR A 31 6.86 -2.53 5.77
N ARG A 32 7.67 -1.48 5.96
CA ARG A 32 7.64 -0.62 7.15
C ARG A 32 6.30 0.08 7.31
N GLU A 33 5.75 0.58 6.21
CA GLU A 33 4.47 1.30 6.22
C GLU A 33 3.30 0.36 6.55
N ILE A 34 3.28 -0.85 5.97
CA ILE A 34 2.30 -1.89 6.31
C ILE A 34 2.44 -2.27 7.79
N ALA A 35 3.67 -2.51 8.27
CA ALA A 35 3.92 -2.84 9.67
C ALA A 35 3.40 -1.75 10.61
N ALA A 36 3.65 -0.48 10.30
CA ALA A 36 3.18 0.66 11.09
C ALA A 36 1.64 0.76 11.14
N GLU A 37 0.93 0.45 10.04
CA GLU A 37 -0.53 0.37 10.03
C GLU A 37 -1.05 -0.81 10.88
N LEU A 38 -0.40 -1.97 10.79
CA LEU A 38 -0.78 -3.15 11.58
C LEU A 38 -0.55 -2.93 13.08
N ASP A 39 0.58 -2.32 13.45
CA ASP A 39 0.91 -1.95 14.82
C ASP A 39 -0.10 -0.94 15.39
N ARG A 40 -0.51 0.06 14.60
CA ARG A 40 -1.58 1.00 14.97
C ARG A 40 -2.93 0.33 15.22
N GLU A 41 -3.22 -0.75 14.50
CA GLU A 41 -4.44 -1.53 14.64
C GLU A 41 -4.31 -2.67 15.67
N GLY A 42 -3.12 -2.88 16.26
CA GLY A 42 -2.86 -3.95 17.22
C GLY A 42 -2.90 -5.35 16.60
N ILE A 43 -2.67 -5.46 15.29
CA ILE A 43 -2.70 -6.73 14.55
C ILE A 43 -1.30 -7.33 14.54
N SER A 44 -1.13 -8.51 15.15
CA SER A 44 0.15 -9.21 15.13
C SER A 44 0.47 -9.77 13.75
N TYR A 45 1.67 -9.45 13.26
CA TYR A 45 2.24 -9.96 12.01
C TYR A 45 3.56 -10.72 12.23
N ALA A 46 3.90 -11.06 13.48
CA ALA A 46 5.14 -11.79 13.81
C ALA A 46 5.11 -13.26 13.36
N SER A 47 3.92 -13.86 13.24
CA SER A 47 3.70 -15.21 12.71
C SER A 47 2.36 -15.26 11.99
N PRO A 48 2.27 -14.64 10.80
CA PRO A 48 1.03 -14.60 10.05
C PRO A 48 0.68 -16.02 9.56
N GLY A 49 -0.62 -16.36 9.57
CA GLY A 49 -1.08 -17.54 8.85
C GLY A 49 -0.85 -17.40 7.35
N VAL A 50 -0.79 -18.51 6.61
CA VAL A 50 -0.46 -18.54 5.16
C VAL A 50 -1.28 -17.51 4.36
N GLU A 51 -2.60 -17.50 4.57
CA GLU A 51 -3.52 -16.54 3.92
C GLU A 51 -3.22 -15.07 4.23
N PHE A 52 -2.77 -14.77 5.46
CA PHE A 52 -2.45 -13.41 5.86
C PHE A 52 -1.08 -12.99 5.33
N ALA A 53 -0.11 -13.91 5.33
CA ALA A 53 1.19 -13.71 4.69
C ALA A 53 1.04 -13.40 3.19
N ASP A 54 0.16 -14.13 2.50
CA ASP A 54 -0.14 -13.88 1.09
C ASP A 54 -0.74 -12.50 0.84
N ARG A 55 -1.60 -12.01 1.75
CA ARG A 55 -2.17 -10.66 1.67
C ARG A 55 -1.14 -9.57 1.91
N LEU A 56 -0.23 -9.77 2.88
CA LEU A 56 0.89 -8.85 3.16
C LEU A 56 1.81 -8.75 1.94
N MET A 57 2.15 -9.89 1.36
CA MET A 57 2.96 -10.00 0.15
C MET A 57 2.28 -9.29 -1.04
N GLN A 58 0.98 -9.52 -1.26
CA GLN A 58 0.23 -8.86 -2.33
C GLN A 58 0.16 -7.34 -2.14
N ALA A 59 -0.09 -6.86 -0.91
CA ALA A 59 -0.12 -5.44 -0.61
C ALA A 59 1.24 -4.78 -0.82
N CYS A 60 2.33 -5.41 -0.34
CA CYS A 60 3.68 -4.90 -0.48
C CYS A 60 4.09 -4.75 -1.96
N ARG A 61 3.82 -5.75 -2.80
CA ARG A 61 4.09 -5.67 -4.25
C ARG A 61 3.27 -4.58 -4.95
N SER A 62 2.00 -4.42 -4.57
CA SER A 62 1.11 -3.38 -5.12
C SER A 62 1.61 -1.97 -4.78
N MET A 63 2.05 -1.75 -3.55
CA MET A 63 2.65 -0.49 -3.11
C MET A 63 3.94 -0.20 -3.87
N ALA A 64 4.81 -1.20 -4.04
CA ALA A 64 6.05 -1.04 -4.79
C ALA A 64 5.82 -0.72 -6.27
N TYR A 65 4.84 -1.38 -6.91
CA TYR A 65 4.48 -1.11 -8.30
C TYR A 65 4.04 0.35 -8.52
N ARG A 66 3.26 0.88 -7.58
CA ARG A 66 2.82 2.27 -7.59
C ARG A 66 4.00 3.24 -7.37
N ALA A 67 4.85 2.95 -6.40
CA ALA A 67 5.97 3.81 -6.05
C ALA A 67 7.05 3.88 -7.16
N MET A 68 7.25 2.78 -7.91
CA MET A 68 8.15 2.74 -9.06
C MET A 68 7.61 3.49 -10.30
N GLY A 69 6.47 4.20 -10.19
CA GLY A 69 5.96 5.06 -11.26
C GLY A 69 5.21 4.33 -12.39
N ALA A 70 5.00 3.02 -12.28
CA ALA A 70 4.17 2.26 -13.22
C ALA A 70 2.65 2.43 -12.97
N GLY A 71 2.29 3.21 -11.95
CA GLY A 71 0.92 3.62 -11.66
C GLY A 71 0.72 5.10 -11.95
N GLU A 72 0.18 5.43 -13.12
CA GLU A 72 -0.69 6.61 -13.26
C GLU A 72 -1.68 6.66 -12.07
N PRO A 73 -2.05 7.85 -11.54
CA PRO A 73 -2.68 7.98 -10.22
C PRO A 73 -4.11 7.42 -10.11
N ASN A 74 -4.67 6.80 -11.15
CA ASN A 74 -6.12 6.58 -11.26
C ASN A 74 -6.58 5.24 -11.86
N VAL A 75 -5.76 4.18 -11.84
CA VAL A 75 -6.27 2.84 -12.21
C VAL A 75 -6.22 1.89 -11.01
N PRO A 76 -7.28 1.86 -10.18
CA PRO A 76 -7.48 0.80 -9.20
C PRO A 76 -7.60 -0.54 -9.93
N PHE A 77 -6.86 -1.54 -9.45
CA PHE A 77 -7.01 -2.95 -9.81
C PHE A 77 -8.48 -3.36 -9.57
N GLY A 78 -9.29 -3.48 -10.63
CA GLY A 78 -10.70 -3.88 -10.58
C GLY A 78 -11.76 -2.83 -10.94
N ALA A 79 -11.42 -1.69 -11.54
CA ALA A 79 -12.42 -0.72 -12.03
C ALA A 79 -12.71 -0.92 -13.54
N THR A 80 -13.84 -1.54 -13.86
CA THR A 80 -14.41 -1.58 -15.21
C THR A 80 -15.07 -0.24 -15.51
N GLN A 81 -14.30 0.78 -15.90
CA GLN A 81 -14.81 1.91 -16.70
C GLN A 81 -13.66 2.71 -17.30
N TYR A 82 -13.39 2.43 -18.57
CA TYR A 82 -12.54 3.22 -19.45
C TYR A 82 -13.47 4.09 -20.31
N SER A 83 -13.59 5.38 -19.99
CA SER A 83 -14.20 6.36 -20.89
C SER A 83 -13.07 7.12 -21.56
N GLN A 84 -12.76 6.78 -22.81
CA GLN A 84 -11.80 7.50 -23.63
C GLN A 84 -12.52 8.72 -24.24
N GLY A 85 -12.40 9.87 -23.57
CA GLY A 85 -12.72 11.16 -24.16
C GLY A 85 -11.53 11.63 -25.00
N ALA A 86 -11.59 11.40 -26.31
CA ALA A 86 -10.61 11.91 -27.26
C ALA A 86 -10.75 13.44 -27.41
N ALA A 87 -9.82 14.23 -26.84
CA ALA A 87 -9.43 15.55 -27.34
C ALA A 87 -8.29 16.16 -26.49
N GLY A 88 -7.04 16.11 -27.01
CA GLY A 88 -5.99 17.06 -26.63
C GLY A 88 -5.26 16.82 -25.30
N MET A 89 -4.74 15.61 -25.07
CA MET A 89 -3.97 15.29 -23.87
C MET A 89 -2.58 15.95 -23.92
N THR A 90 -2.37 16.97 -23.09
CA THR A 90 -1.04 17.47 -22.74
C THR A 90 -0.33 16.39 -21.92
N GLU A 91 0.64 15.68 -22.52
CA GLU A 91 1.51 14.77 -21.78
C GLU A 91 2.46 15.58 -20.89
N SER A 92 2.15 15.65 -19.60
CA SER A 92 3.01 16.26 -18.60
C SER A 92 3.89 15.17 -17.99
N TYR A 93 5.10 15.00 -18.52
CA TYR A 93 6.12 14.17 -17.88
C TYR A 93 6.61 14.87 -16.62
N SER A 94 6.02 14.55 -15.49
CA SER A 94 6.63 14.85 -14.20
C SER A 94 7.71 13.79 -13.98
N LEU A 95 8.98 14.22 -13.92
CA LEU A 95 10.09 13.40 -13.42
C LEU A 95 9.74 13.01 -11.97
N GLY A 96 9.04 11.88 -11.84
CA GLY A 96 8.59 11.36 -10.56
C GLY A 96 9.79 11.01 -9.72
N ASN A 97 9.75 11.38 -8.44
CA ASN A 97 10.70 10.95 -7.43
C ASN A 97 10.96 9.44 -7.60
N PRO A 98 12.23 8.98 -7.72
CA PRO A 98 12.53 7.55 -7.93
C PRO A 98 12.03 6.66 -6.80
N TYR A 99 11.67 7.25 -5.65
CA TYR A 99 11.10 6.54 -4.50
C TYR A 99 9.57 6.58 -4.42
N GLY A 100 8.89 7.30 -5.34
CA GLY A 100 7.45 7.56 -5.25
C GLY A 100 7.04 8.11 -3.88
N GLU A 101 5.74 8.18 -3.61
CA GLU A 101 5.25 8.23 -2.22
C GLU A 101 4.71 6.84 -1.89
N VAL A 102 5.29 6.20 -0.88
CA VAL A 102 4.84 4.88 -0.40
C VAL A 102 3.73 5.10 0.62
N TYR A 103 2.50 4.74 0.28
CA TYR A 103 1.34 4.83 1.18
C TYR A 103 0.41 3.64 1.01
N VAL A 104 -0.26 3.20 2.09
CA VAL A 104 -1.27 2.14 2.02
C VAL A 104 -2.57 2.70 1.44
N SER A 105 -2.97 2.21 0.28
CA SER A 105 -4.22 2.58 -0.38
C SER A 105 -5.45 1.95 0.29
N LYS A 106 -6.64 2.47 0.01
CA LYS A 106 -7.91 1.90 0.50
C LYS A 106 -8.10 0.43 0.10
N ALA A 107 -7.65 0.03 -1.09
CA ALA A 107 -7.74 -1.35 -1.56
C ALA A 107 -6.85 -2.29 -0.73
N GLU A 108 -5.62 -1.87 -0.46
CA GLU A 108 -4.68 -2.62 0.40
C GLU A 108 -5.19 -2.68 1.85
N ARG A 109 -5.74 -1.57 2.39
CA ARG A 109 -6.39 -1.57 3.70
C ARG A 109 -7.51 -2.60 3.78
N LYS A 110 -8.37 -2.68 2.75
CA LYS A 110 -9.44 -3.68 2.68
C LYS A 110 -8.89 -5.10 2.59
N LEU A 111 -7.85 -5.32 1.78
CA LEU A 111 -7.17 -6.61 1.64
C LEU A 111 -6.57 -7.09 2.96
N LEU A 112 -5.98 -6.18 3.73
CA LEU A 112 -5.35 -6.44 5.03
C LEU A 112 -6.37 -6.50 6.19
N GLY A 113 -7.65 -6.20 5.94
CA GLY A 113 -8.69 -6.18 6.98
C GLY A 113 -8.68 -4.92 7.86
N LEU A 114 -7.98 -3.86 7.44
CA LEU A 114 -7.86 -2.56 8.12
C LEU A 114 -9.02 -1.58 7.83
N ASP A 115 -10.03 -2.06 7.09
CA ASP A 115 -11.22 -1.28 6.69
C ASP A 115 -12.37 -1.38 7.72
N ARG A 116 -12.12 -1.95 8.90
CA ARG A 116 -13.10 -1.94 9.98
C ARG A 116 -13.32 -0.50 10.46
N GLN A 117 -14.54 0.02 10.28
CA GLN A 117 -14.97 1.28 10.88
C GLN A 117 -14.78 1.20 12.41
N LYS A 118 -13.83 1.96 12.95
CA LYS A 118 -13.79 2.23 14.39
C LYS A 118 -14.90 3.25 14.70
N ALA A 119 -16.00 2.78 15.27
CA ALA A 119 -16.98 3.67 15.89
C ALA A 119 -16.35 4.24 17.17
N ALA A 120 -15.60 5.34 17.05
CA ALA A 120 -15.09 6.07 18.19
C ALA A 120 -16.21 6.99 18.71
N CYS A 121 -16.85 6.60 19.81
CA CYS A 121 -17.69 7.50 20.58
C CYS A 121 -16.78 8.36 21.47
N VAL A 122 -16.51 9.60 21.05
CA VAL A 122 -15.91 10.60 21.94
C VAL A 122 -17.04 11.21 22.76
N TRP A 123 -17.11 10.89 24.04
CA TRP A 123 -18.03 11.57 24.95
C TRP A 123 -17.54 13.00 25.21
N PRO A 124 -18.33 14.04 24.90
CA PRO A 124 -17.89 15.43 25.04
C PRO A 124 -17.82 15.93 26.50
N TYR A 125 -18.25 15.14 27.49
CA TYR A 125 -18.24 15.54 28.91
C TYR A 125 -17.56 14.49 29.79
N GLY A 126 -16.23 14.51 29.82
CA GLY A 126 -15.44 13.82 30.83
C GLY A 126 -15.60 14.50 32.19
N ARG A 127 -16.40 13.91 33.08
CA ARG A 127 -16.55 14.34 34.48
C ARG A 127 -15.27 13.99 35.25
N ILE A 128 -14.45 15.00 35.57
CA ILE A 128 -13.33 14.86 36.51
C ILE A 128 -13.91 14.96 37.92
N GLU A 129 -14.13 13.83 38.57
CA GLU A 129 -14.36 13.80 40.03
C GLU A 129 -13.01 13.52 40.68
N ASN A 130 -12.40 14.56 41.26
CA ASN A 130 -11.35 14.39 42.25
C ASN A 130 -12.01 14.34 43.64
N ALA A 131 -11.61 13.33 44.40
CA ALA A 131 -11.91 13.13 45.81
C ALA A 131 -11.28 14.20 46.71
#